data_AF-A0A8C9L9C4-F1
#
_entry.id   AF-A0A8C9L9C4-F1
#
_cell.length_a   1.000
_cell.length_b   1.000
_cell.length_c   1.000
_cell.angle_alpha   90.00
_cell.angle_beta   90.00
_cell.angle_gamma   90.00
#
_symmetry.space_group_name_H-M   'P 1'
#
loop_
_entity.id
_entity.type
_entity.pdbx_description
1 polymer ?
#
loop_
_entity_poly.entity_id
_entity_poly.type
_entity_poly.pdbx_seq_one_letter_code
_entity_poly.pdbx_strand_id
1 'polypeptide(L)' 'MDKVMQELGKSLTDQDVNSLAARHFESQQDLENKWTNELKQSTAIQKQEYQEWVIKLHQDLKNPNNSSIRYLILL' A
#
# COMPACT_ATOMS: atom_id res chain seq x y z
N MET A 1 -18.71 -0.51 -16.44
CA MET A 1 -19.86 0.42 -16.35
C MET A 1 -20.29 0.91 -17.72
N ASP A 2 -19.38 1.34 -18.60
CA ASP A 2 -19.74 1.92 -19.92
C ASP A 2 -20.64 1.05 -20.81
N LYS A 3 -20.36 -0.25 -20.90
CA LYS A 3 -21.16 -1.19 -21.70
C LYS A 3 -22.58 -1.42 -21.14
N VAL A 4 -22.72 -1.30 -19.82
CA VAL A 4 -23.99 -1.51 -19.10
C VAL A 4 -24.88 -0.29 -19.27
N MET A 5 -24.29 0.91 -19.18
CA MET A 5 -24.98 2.16 -19.45
C MET A 5 -25.53 2.23 -20.89
N GLN A 6 -24.91 1.52 -21.85
CA GLN A 6 -25.39 1.45 -23.25
C GLN A 6 -26.59 0.51 -23.46
N GLU A 7 -26.84 -0.42 -22.54
CA GLU A 7 -27.91 -1.43 -22.60
C GLU A 7 -29.08 -1.15 -21.64
N LEU A 8 -28.94 -0.14 -20.77
CA LEU A 8 -30.00 0.33 -19.88
C LEU A 8 -31.21 0.82 -20.69
N GLY A 9 -32.39 0.29 -20.39
CA GLY A 9 -33.63 0.56 -21.13
C GLY A 9 -33.81 -0.24 -22.42
N LYS A 10 -32.89 -1.16 -22.77
CA LYS A 10 -33.02 -2.11 -23.89
C LYS A 10 -33.18 -3.55 -23.42
N SER A 11 -32.21 -4.05 -22.65
CA SER A 11 -32.14 -5.42 -22.12
C SER A 11 -31.98 -5.44 -20.59
N LEU A 12 -31.50 -4.34 -20.01
CA LEU A 12 -31.32 -4.16 -18.57
C LEU A 12 -32.33 -3.15 -18.04
N THR A 13 -32.98 -3.49 -16.94
CA THR A 13 -33.86 -2.59 -16.20
C THR A 13 -33.06 -1.66 -15.30
N ASP A 14 -33.68 -0.56 -14.85
CA ASP A 14 -33.06 0.35 -13.87
C ASP A 14 -32.66 -0.39 -12.57
N GLN A 15 -33.41 -1.43 -12.19
CA GLN A 15 -33.11 -2.25 -11.03
C GLN A 15 -31.84 -3.10 -11.24
N ASP A 16 -31.60 -3.60 -12.45
CA ASP A 16 -30.39 -4.34 -12.79
C ASP A 16 -29.16 -3.44 -12.76
N VAL A 17 -29.30 -2.18 -13.22
CA VAL A 17 -28.21 -1.19 -13.16
C VAL A 17 -27.91 -0.75 -11.74
N ASN A 18 -28.93 -0.54 -10.89
CA ASN A 18 -28.70 -0.26 -9.47
C ASN A 18 -28.00 -1.41 -8.76
N SER A 19 -28.42 -2.66 -9.03
CA SER A 19 -27.80 -3.85 -8.44
C SER A 19 -26.34 -4.02 -8.90
N LEU A 20 -26.06 -3.73 -10.16
CA LEU A 20 -24.69 -3.78 -10.69
C LEU A 20 -23.83 -2.65 -10.12
N ALA A 21 -24.37 -1.44 -10.03
CA ALA A 21 -23.67 -0.31 -9.43
C ALA A 21 -23.32 -0.60 -7.97
N ALA A 22 -24.26 -1.13 -7.18
CA ALA A 22 -24.02 -1.54 -5.80
C ALA A 22 -22.87 -2.54 -5.70
N ARG A 23 -22.89 -3.62 -6.50
CA ARG A 23 -21.80 -4.60 -6.54
C ARG A 23 -20.48 -4.00 -6.99
N HIS A 24 -20.51 -3.07 -7.94
CA HIS A 24 -19.31 -2.40 -8.41
C HIS A 24 -18.69 -1.55 -7.30
N PHE A 25 -19.49 -0.77 -6.57
CA PHE A 25 -19.02 0.04 -5.45
C PHE A 25 -18.52 -0.80 -4.28
N GLU A 26 -19.22 -1.88 -3.92
CA GLU A 26 -18.75 -2.83 -2.90
C GLU A 26 -17.40 -3.44 -3.31
N SER A 27 -17.26 -3.90 -4.55
CA SER A 27 -16.00 -4.46 -5.04
C SER A 27 -14.86 -3.44 -5.08
N GLN A 28 -15.14 -2.18 -5.45
CA GLN A 28 -14.13 -1.11 -5.41
C GLN A 28 -13.71 -0.81 -3.97
N GLN A 29 -14.66 -0.72 -3.04
CA GLN A 29 -14.39 -0.47 -1.63
C GLN A 29 -13.54 -1.58 -1.01
N ASP A 30 -13.83 -2.84 -1.32
CA ASP A 30 -13.02 -3.98 -0.84
C ASP A 30 -11.57 -3.92 -1.36
N LEU A 31 -11.41 -3.57 -2.64
CA LEU A 31 -10.09 -3.39 -3.25
C LEU A 31 -9.33 -2.22 -2.61
N GLU A 32 -9.98 -1.07 -2.44
CA GLU A 32 -9.39 0.11 -1.79
C GLU A 32 -8.97 -0.18 -0.35
N ASN A 33 -9.82 -0.86 0.41
CA ASN A 33 -9.53 -1.28 1.78
C ASN A 33 -8.32 -2.23 1.84
N LYS A 34 -8.27 -3.21 0.93
CA LYS A 34 -7.13 -4.13 0.82
C LYS A 34 -5.83 -3.38 0.55
N TRP A 35 -5.81 -2.52 -0.47
CA TRP A 35 -4.61 -1.75 -0.83
C TRP A 35 -4.19 -0.79 0.28
N THR A 36 -5.14 -0.14 0.95
CA THR A 36 -4.88 0.73 2.10
C THR A 36 -4.20 -0.03 3.24
N ASN A 37 -4.67 -1.24 3.53
CA ASN A 37 -4.09 -2.09 4.57
C ASN A 37 -2.69 -2.58 4.19
N GLU A 38 -2.48 -3.05 2.96
CA GLU A 38 -1.16 -3.48 2.48
C GLU A 38 -0.15 -2.33 2.50
N LEU A 39 -0.54 -1.14 2.04
CA LEU A 39 0.30 0.04 2.06
C LEU A 39 0.66 0.46 3.49
N LYS A 40 -0.32 0.46 4.40
CA LYS A 40 -0.11 0.78 5.82
C LYS A 40 0.88 -0.21 6.47
N GLN A 41 0.72 -1.50 6.21
CA GLN A 41 1.61 -2.53 6.73
C GLN A 41 3.03 -2.37 6.19
N SER A 42 3.18 -2.24 4.86
CA SER A 42 4.49 -2.05 4.22
C SER A 42 5.22 -0.82 4.75
N THR A 43 4.49 0.30 4.88
CA THR A 43 5.04 1.55 5.44
C THR A 43 5.48 1.38 6.89
N ALA A 44 4.72 0.65 7.70
CA ALA A 44 5.07 0.38 9.10
C ALA A 44 6.35 -0.47 9.21
N ILE A 45 6.46 -1.53 8.39
CA ILE A 45 7.64 -2.39 8.33
C ILE A 45 8.87 -1.58 7.89
N GLN A 46 8.77 -0.85 6.77
CA GLN A 46 9.88 -0.05 6.26
C GLN A 46 10.38 0.97 7.29
N LYS A 47 9.45 1.62 8.01
CA LYS A 47 9.82 2.56 9.08
C LYS A 47 10.54 1.86 10.22
N GLN A 48 10.06 0.70 10.65
CA GLN A 48 10.69 -0.07 11.72
C GLN A 48 12.08 -0.55 11.31
N GLU A 49 12.23 -1.15 10.13
CA GLU A 49 13.51 -1.63 9.61
C GLU A 49 14.53 -0.50 9.48
N TYR A 50 14.09 0.67 9.00
CA TYR A 50 14.95 1.84 8.95
C TYR A 50 15.39 2.30 10.35
N GLN A 51 14.48 2.35 11.32
CA GLN A 51 14.81 2.71 12.70
C GLN A 51 15.82 1.73 13.31
N GLU A 52 15.62 0.42 13.12
CA GLU A 52 16.55 -0.61 13.60
C GLU A 52 17.92 -0.50 12.93
N TRP A 53 17.95 -0.24 11.62
CA TRP A 53 19.18 -0.03 10.88
C TRP A 53 19.94 1.21 11.41
N VAL A 54 19.26 2.33 11.64
CA VAL A 54 19.87 3.54 12.22
C VAL A 54 20.43 3.27 13.62
N ILE A 55 19.73 2.50 14.46
CA ILE A 55 20.21 2.15 15.79
C ILE A 55 21.48 1.29 15.71
N LYS A 56 21.46 0.24 14.88
CA LYS A 56 22.61 -0.63 14.66
C LYS A 56 23.81 0.17 14.13
N LEU A 57 23.58 1.07 13.18
CA LEU A 57 24.62 1.96 12.65
C LEU A 57 25.27 2.79 13.76
N HIS A 58 24.47 3.44 14.62
CA HIS A 58 25.01 4.22 15.73
C HIS A 58 25.79 3.35 16.74
N GLN A 59 25.36 2.11 16.99
CA GLN A 59 26.07 1.17 17.84
C GLN A 59 27.41 0.77 17.22
N ASP A 60 27.43 0.44 15.93
CA ASP A 60 28.63 0.06 15.19
C ASP A 60 29.64 1.21 15.14
N LEU A 61 29.19 2.45 14.93
CA LEU A 61 30.07 3.62 14.91
C LEU A 61 30.72 3.89 16.28
N LYS A 62 30.05 3.56 17.38
CA LYS A 62 30.59 3.69 18.74
C LYS A 62 31.56 2.57 19.09
N ASN A 63 31.54 1.45 18.37
CA ASN A 63 32.47 0.36 18.58
C ASN A 63 33.85 0.73 18.01
N PRO A 64 34.89 0.88 18.85
CA PRO A 64 36.24 1.27 18.40
C PRO A 64 36.87 0.26 17.44
N ASN A 65 36.39 -0.99 17.41
CA ASN A 65 36.86 -2.04 16.50
C ASN A 65 36.24 -1.95 15.09
N ASN A 66 35.22 -1.10 14.89
CA ASN A 66 34.50 -0.94 13.63
C ASN A 66 34.83 0.40 12.92
N SER A 67 36.03 0.95 13.16
CA SER A 67 36.48 2.23 12.60
C SER A 67 36.43 2.30 11.07
N SER A 68 36.52 1.17 10.36
CA SER A 68 36.37 1.08 8.90
C SER A 68 34.96 1.44 8.39
N ILE A 69 33.91 1.26 9.20
CA ILE A 69 32.52 1.59 8.83
C ILE A 69 32.32 3.11 8.76
N ARG A 70 33.08 3.89 9.55
CA ARG A 70 33.04 5.36 9.52
C ARG A 70 33.44 5.94 8.16
N TYR A 71 34.31 5.27 7.42
CA TYR A 71 34.80 5.74 6.12
C TYR A 71 33.84 5.43 4.96
N LEU A 72 32.97 4.41 5.09
CA LEU A 72 31.99 4.04 4.05
C LEU A 72 30.74 4.92 4.03
N ILE A 73 30.43 5.63 5.12
CA ILE A 73 29.22 6.46 5.24
C ILE A 73 29.46 7.92 4.78
N LEU A 74 30.72 8.31 4.60
CA LEU A 74 31.13 9.66 4.18
C LEU A 74 31.38 9.80 2.67
N LEU A 75 31.17 8.75 1.88
CA LEU A 75 31.22 8.73 0.41
C LEU A 75 29.80 8.69 -0.17
#